data_AF-A0A534VAA5-F1
#
_entry.id   AF-A0A534VAA5-F1
#
_cell.length_a   1.000
_cell.length_b   1.000
_cell.length_c   1.000
_cell.angle_alpha   90.00
_cell.angle_beta   90.00
_cell.angle_gamma   90.00
#
_symmetry.space_group_name_H-M   'P 1'
#
loop_
_entity.id
_entity.type
_entity.pdbx_description
1 polymer ?
#
loop_
_entity_poly.entity_id
_entity_poly.type
_entity_poly.pdbx_seq_one_letter_code
_entity_poly.pdbx_strand_id
1 'polypeptide(L)' 'MMETSEQLYQTIEQMGRMQRILESYRNEILTRTPRNFAVLAEGPLEQLRQLQQQIDEYIQRLEATGTSART' A
#
# COMPACT_ATOMS: atom_id res chain seq x y z
N MET A 1 -3.59 -11.51 7.56
CA MET A 1 -4.36 -11.79 6.33
C MET A 1 -5.64 -10.98 6.41
N MET A 2 -6.03 -10.30 5.33
CA MET A 2 -7.26 -9.49 5.30
C MET A 2 -8.49 -10.37 5.01
N GLU A 3 -9.56 -10.15 5.76
CA GLU A 3 -10.77 -10.97 5.79
C GLU A 3 -12.05 -10.12 5.65
N THR A 4 -12.00 -8.84 6.02
CA THR A 4 -13.18 -7.96 6.04
C THR A 4 -13.00 -6.68 5.23
N SER A 5 -14.12 -6.08 4.84
CA SER A 5 -14.14 -4.76 4.18
C SER A 5 -13.62 -3.63 5.08
N GLU A 6 -13.75 -3.76 6.40
CA GLU A 6 -13.17 -2.82 7.36
C GLU A 6 -11.63 -2.87 7.32
N GLN A 7 -11.06 -4.07 7.30
CA GLN A 7 -9.62 -4.23 7.14
C GLN A 7 -9.14 -3.68 5.78
N LEU A 8 -9.93 -3.84 4.71
CA LEU A 8 -9.65 -3.20 3.42
C LEU A 8 -9.59 -1.67 3.53
N TYR A 9 -10.56 -1.05 4.19
CA TYR A 9 -10.56 0.39 4.42
C TYR A 9 -9.31 0.83 5.21
N GLN A 10 -8.97 0.12 6.28
CA GLN A 10 -7.79 0.41 7.09
C GLN A 10 -6.48 0.28 6.31
N THR A 11 -6.37 -0.72 5.42
CA THR A 11 -5.19 -0.92 4.56
C THR A 11 -5.06 0.22 3.54
N ILE A 12 -6.16 0.67 2.93
CA ILE A 12 -6.16 1.83 2.01
C ILE A 12 -5.72 3.09 2.76
N GLU A 13 -6.23 3.30 3.98
CA GLU A 13 -5.81 4.42 4.84
C GLU A 13 -4.31 4.37 5.19
N GLN A 14 -3.76 3.17 5.43
CA GLN A 14 -2.33 2.97 5.63
C GLN A 14 -1.52 3.35 4.37
N MET A 15 -1.98 2.96 3.18
CA MET A 15 -1.34 3.34 1.93
C MET A 15 -1.34 4.87 1.75
N GLY A 16 -2.45 5.54 2.03
CA GLY A 16 -2.54 7.00 1.96
C GLY A 16 -1.58 7.70 2.93
N ARG A 17 -1.32 7.12 4.11
CA ARG A 17 -0.29 7.63 5.03
C ARG A 17 1.12 7.46 4.47
N MET A 18 1.44 6.32 3.87
CA MET A 18 2.75 6.09 3.26
C MET A 18 3.01 7.04 2.08
N GLN A 19 1.99 7.28 1.25
CA GLN A 19 2.07 8.25 0.16
C GLN A 19 2.38 9.67 0.65
N ARG A 20 1.73 10.12 1.74
CA ARG A 20 2.00 11.43 2.35
C ARG A 20 3.41 11.54 2.92
N ILE A 21 3.97 10.47 3.48
CA ILE A 21 5.37 10.44 3.93
C ILE A 21 6.32 10.63 2.74
N LEU A 22 6.10 9.88 1.65
CA LEU A 22 6.92 10.01 0.44
C LEU A 22 6.83 11.41 -0.17
N GLU A 23 5.65 12.02 -0.15
CA GLU A 23 5.45 13.40 -0.60
C GLU A 23 6.24 14.40 0.25
N SER A 24 6.21 14.27 1.58
CA SER A 24 7.02 15.10 2.49
C SER A 24 8.52 14.93 2.19
N TYR A 25 9.02 13.69 2.04
CA TYR A 25 10.42 13.45 1.67
C TYR A 25 10.78 14.09 0.32
N ARG A 26 9.88 14.01 -0.67
CA ARG A 26 10.09 14.64 -1.97
C ARG A 26 10.19 16.15 -1.85
N ASN A 27 9.33 16.78 -1.05
CA ASN A 27 9.29 18.23 -0.91
C ASN A 27 10.46 18.78 -0.08
N GLU A 28 10.88 18.05 0.96
CA GLU A 28 11.85 18.54 1.95
C GLU A 28 13.28 18.07 1.69
N ILE A 29 13.46 16.87 1.11
CA ILE A 29 14.75 16.17 1.05
C ILE A 29 15.26 16.07 -0.39
N LEU A 30 14.43 15.73 -1.37
CA LEU A 30 14.88 15.46 -2.74
C LEU A 30 15.63 16.65 -3.35
N THR A 31 15.15 17.87 -3.16
CA THR A 31 15.75 19.09 -3.72
C THR A 31 17.09 19.44 -3.08
N ARG A 32 17.34 18.98 -1.85
CA ARG A 32 18.56 19.30 -1.08
C ARG A 32 19.59 18.19 -1.18
N THR A 33 19.15 16.93 -1.03
CA THR A 33 20.01 15.74 -0.99
C THR A 33 19.29 14.54 -1.62
N PRO A 34 19.36 14.40 -2.97
CA PRO A 34 18.68 13.33 -3.68
C PRO A 34 19.04 11.92 -3.20
N ARG A 35 20.29 11.70 -2.78
CA ARG A 35 20.76 10.41 -2.24
C ARG A 35 20.03 10.03 -0.95
N ASN A 36 19.78 10.99 -0.06
CA ASN A 36 19.09 10.71 1.20
C ASN A 36 17.61 10.46 0.96
N PHE A 37 17.00 11.16 0.00
CA PHE A 37 15.64 10.89 -0.42
C PHE A 37 15.48 9.42 -0.87
N ALA A 38 16.38 8.93 -1.74
CA ALA A 38 16.33 7.55 -2.22
C ALA A 38 16.33 6.53 -1.07
N VAL A 39 17.28 6.67 -0.14
CA VAL A 39 17.40 5.75 1.02
C VAL A 39 16.17 5.82 1.93
N LEU A 40 15.65 7.01 2.22
CA LEU A 40 14.49 7.17 3.08
C LEU A 40 13.19 6.69 2.41
N ALA A 41 13.10 6.78 1.08
CA ALA A 41 11.94 6.34 0.32
C ALA A 41 11.84 4.80 0.22
N GLU A 42 12.94 4.06 0.35
CA GLU A 42 12.94 2.59 0.23
C GLU A 42 11.94 1.93 1.18
N GLY A 43 11.94 2.29 2.46
CA GLY A 43 11.04 1.73 3.46
C GLY A 43 9.56 1.94 3.13
N PRO A 44 9.08 3.20 2.97
CA PRO A 44 7.69 3.46 2.61
C PRO A 44 7.27 2.84 1.26
N LEU A 45 8.16 2.79 0.26
CA LEU A 45 7.87 2.14 -1.03
C LEU A 45 7.68 0.63 -0.88
N GLU A 46 8.51 -0.01 -0.05
CA GLU A 46 8.36 -1.43 0.25
C GLU A 46 7.05 -1.71 1.01
N GLN A 47 6.72 -0.87 1.99
CA GLN A 47 5.43 -0.99 2.69
C GLN A 47 4.24 -0.81 1.74
N LEU A 48 4.30 0.11 0.78
CA LEU A 48 3.26 0.27 -0.23
C LEU A 48 3.09 -0.99 -1.09
N ARG A 49 4.17 -1.65 -1.49
CA ARG A 49 4.09 -2.93 -2.22
C ARG A 49 3.40 -4.01 -1.39
N GLN A 50 3.76 -4.13 -0.12
CA GLN A 50 3.17 -5.12 0.77
C GLN A 50 1.68 -4.87 1.02
N LEU A 51 1.27 -3.60 1.19
CA LEU A 51 -0.13 -3.23 1.35
C LEU A 51 -0.93 -3.52 0.07
N GLN A 52 -0.38 -3.19 -1.10
CA GLN A 52 -1.00 -3.51 -2.39
C GLN A 52 -1.20 -5.01 -2.55
N GLN A 53 -0.17 -5.82 -2.26
CA GLN A 53 -0.28 -7.28 -2.34
C GLN A 53 -1.40 -7.81 -1.42
N GLN A 54 -1.53 -7.30 -0.20
CA GLN A 54 -2.59 -7.73 0.71
C GLN A 54 -4.01 -7.41 0.17
N ILE A 55 -4.17 -6.26 -0.50
CA ILE A 55 -5.42 -5.89 -1.17
C ILE A 55 -5.69 -6.83 -2.35
N ASP A 56 -4.70 -7.07 -3.20
CA ASP A 56 -4.84 -7.94 -4.38
C ASP A 56 -5.23 -9.36 -3.98
N GLU A 57 -4.57 -9.93 -2.96
CA GLU A 57 -4.91 -11.24 -2.41
C GLU A 57 -6.33 -11.29 -1.84
N TYR A 58 -6.79 -10.21 -1.20
CA TYR A 58 -8.16 -10.12 -0.68
C TYR A 58 -9.19 -10.11 -1.80
N ILE A 59 -8.95 -9.32 -2.85
CA ILE A 59 -9.83 -9.23 -4.02
C ILE A 59 -9.91 -10.59 -4.74
N GLN A 60 -8.77 -11.24 -4.98
CA GLN A 60 -8.72 -12.57 -5.60
C GLN A 60 -9.57 -13.61 -4.84
N ARG A 61 -9.53 -13.59 -3.50
CA ARG A 61 -10.36 -14.48 -2.67
C ARG A 61 -11.86 -14.19 -2.82
N LEU A 62 -12.25 -12.92 -2.88
CA LEU A 62 -13.65 -12.53 -3.09
C LEU A 62 -14.16 -13.00 -4.46
N GLU A 63 -13.36 -12.85 -5.51
CA GLU A 63 -13.69 -13.30 -6.86
C GLU A 63 -13.81 -14.82 -6.95
N ALA A 64 -12.89 -15.56 -6.31
CA ALA A 64 -12.95 -17.02 -6.24
C ALA A 64 -14.23 -17.51 -5.53
N THR A 65 -14.60 -16.86 -4.43
CA THR A 65 -15.82 -17.19 -3.66
C THR A 65 -17.08 -16.87 -4.45
N GLY A 66 -17.11 -15.72 -5.14
CA GLY A 66 -18.24 -15.31 -5.98
C GLY A 66 -18.41 -16.16 -7.24
N THR A 67 -17.32 -16.70 -7.80
CA THR A 67 -17.34 -17.61 -8.95
C THR A 67 -17.87 -18.98 -8.55
N SER A 68 -17.44 -19.53 -7.40
CA SER A 68 -17.88 -20.84 -6.93
C SER A 68 -19.37 -20.91 -6.56
N ALA A 69 -20.02 -19.78 -6.26
CA ALA A 69 -21.46 -19.72 -5.98
C ALA A 69 -22.34 -19.65 -7.25
N ARG A 70 -21.74 -19.50 -8.45
CA ARG A 70 -22.45 -19.37 -9.74
C ARG A 70 -22.36 -20.61 -10.64
N THR A 71 -21.58 -21.61 -10.25
CA THR A 71 -21.45 -22.94 -10.90
C THR A 71 -22.09 -24.00 -10.04
#